data_AF-A0A8B8B0Y0-F1
#
_entry.id   AF-A0A8B8B0Y0-F1
#
_cell.length_a   1.000
_cell.length_b   1.000
_cell.length_c   1.000
_cell.angle_alpha   90.00
_cell.angle_beta   90.00
_cell.angle_gamma   90.00
#
_symmetry.space_group_name_H-M   'P 1'
#
loop_
_entity.id
_entity.type
_entity.pdbx_description
1 polymer ?
#
loop_
_entity_poly.entity_id
_entity_poly.type
_entity_poly.pdbx_seq_one_letter_code
_entity_poly.pdbx_strand_id
1 'polypeptide(L)'
;MKNRGVLVTLCFTFCPSVIAAFVEWPFGTYTLVKPKSGCPSGWQEGWRSQDSEDGRNRNSLSFGHHFYGSFGRNLKFYYCTRNPNMFSGRRYWPSGNYCILRHGTSCPKGFKTGSVYWDDEDRNNKNGHGGVLPSGDFGRNTRINYCCREDGSYKTKVQLPTRNPFFLLRFTSPCQMVQGMYVREESVKFDDEDRNNKNSVSGKYPMGASNGRNQRLLYCYYSPLG
;
A
#
# COMPACT_ATOMS: atom_id res chain seq x y z
N MET A 1 3.40 -74.30 -31.13
CA MET A 1 2.90 -73.34 -30.11
C MET A 1 3.27 -71.94 -30.57
N LYS A 2 2.30 -71.11 -31.01
CA LYS A 2 2.54 -69.73 -31.47
C LYS A 2 2.22 -68.78 -30.32
N ASN A 3 3.25 -68.14 -29.75
CA ASN A 3 3.09 -67.13 -28.71
C ASN A 3 2.73 -65.79 -29.38
N ARG A 4 1.50 -65.32 -29.20
CA ARG A 4 1.06 -63.99 -29.63
C ARG A 4 1.29 -63.01 -28.46
N GLY A 5 2.35 -62.23 -28.52
CA GLY A 5 2.57 -61.11 -27.60
C GLY A 5 1.63 -59.96 -27.94
N VAL A 6 0.78 -59.56 -26.98
CA VAL A 6 -0.07 -58.38 -27.08
C VAL A 6 0.77 -57.16 -26.71
N LEU A 7 0.98 -56.25 -27.66
CA LEU A 7 1.62 -54.96 -27.42
C LEU A 7 0.55 -53.97 -26.93
N VAL A 8 0.58 -53.62 -25.65
CA VAL A 8 -0.30 -52.58 -25.06
C VAL A 8 0.41 -51.24 -25.20
N THR A 9 0.00 -50.43 -26.16
CA THR A 9 0.49 -49.06 -26.31
C THR A 9 -0.24 -48.14 -25.33
N LEU A 10 0.42 -47.78 -24.23
CA LEU A 10 -0.05 -46.76 -23.29
C LEU A 10 0.07 -45.38 -23.93
N CYS A 11 -1.06 -44.84 -24.40
CA CYS A 11 -1.14 -43.48 -24.92
C CYS A 11 -1.27 -42.50 -23.73
N PHE A 12 -0.16 -41.92 -23.30
CA PHE A 12 -0.16 -40.87 -22.28
C PHE A 12 -0.64 -39.56 -22.93
N THR A 13 -1.90 -39.20 -22.67
CA THR A 13 -2.44 -37.88 -22.99
C THR A 13 -1.76 -36.83 -22.10
N PHE A 14 -0.78 -36.11 -22.65
CA PHE A 14 -0.20 -34.94 -22.01
C PHE A 14 -1.28 -33.84 -21.98
N CYS A 15 -1.97 -33.71 -20.86
CA CYS A 15 -2.83 -32.55 -20.61
C CYS A 15 -1.91 -31.40 -20.18
N PRO A 16 -1.68 -30.36 -21.00
CA PRO A 16 -0.83 -29.25 -20.60
C PRO A 16 -1.52 -28.56 -19.42
N SER A 17 -0.95 -28.76 -18.22
CA SER A 17 -1.34 -28.00 -17.05
C SER A 17 -1.00 -26.54 -17.36
N VAL A 18 -2.02 -25.72 -17.61
CA VAL A 18 -1.86 -24.27 -17.67
C VAL A 18 -1.45 -23.84 -16.26
N ILE A 19 -0.15 -23.76 -16.02
CA ILE A 19 0.37 -23.12 -14.81
C ILE A 19 -0.08 -21.66 -14.94
N ALA A 20 -1.11 -21.27 -14.19
CA ALA A 20 -1.49 -19.89 -14.07
C ALA A 20 -0.27 -19.13 -13.56
N ALA A 21 0.37 -18.35 -14.45
CA ALA A 21 1.56 -17.60 -14.09
C ALA A 21 1.20 -16.67 -12.93
N PHE A 22 1.92 -16.79 -11.81
CA PHE A 22 1.74 -15.89 -10.68
C PHE A 22 2.03 -14.46 -11.14
N VAL A 23 1.07 -13.58 -10.93
CA VAL A 23 1.29 -12.15 -11.18
C VAL A 23 2.33 -11.66 -10.18
N GLU A 24 3.43 -11.11 -10.69
CA GLU A 24 4.50 -10.53 -9.88
C GLU A 24 4.27 -9.05 -9.56
N TRP A 25 4.89 -8.60 -8.47
CA TRP A 25 4.96 -7.19 -8.09
C TRP A 25 5.84 -6.44 -9.10
N PRO A 26 5.37 -5.29 -9.65
CA PRO A 26 6.15 -4.51 -10.60
C PRO A 26 7.57 -4.20 -10.12
N PHE A 27 8.51 -4.11 -11.07
CA PHE A 27 9.89 -3.72 -10.83
C PHE A 27 10.00 -2.33 -10.17
N GLY A 28 11.06 -2.15 -9.40
CA GLY A 28 11.41 -0.91 -8.72
C GLY A 28 11.27 -0.99 -7.20
N THR A 29 11.51 0.14 -6.55
CA THR A 29 11.43 0.28 -5.09
C THR A 29 10.30 1.24 -4.76
N TYR A 30 9.37 0.76 -3.95
CA TYR A 30 8.21 1.52 -3.50
C TYR A 30 7.70 0.93 -2.19
N THR A 31 6.85 1.68 -1.52
CA THR A 31 6.39 1.33 -0.18
C THR A 31 4.88 1.26 -0.11
N LEU A 32 4.37 0.24 0.59
CA LEU A 32 2.96 0.05 0.90
C LEU A 32 2.77 0.04 2.42
N VAL A 33 1.55 0.34 2.88
CA VAL A 33 1.20 0.17 4.30
C VAL A 33 1.13 -1.32 4.62
N LYS A 34 1.70 -1.71 5.76
CA LYS A 34 1.73 -3.11 6.22
C LYS A 34 0.34 -3.53 6.71
N PRO A 35 -0.27 -4.57 6.11
CA PRO A 35 -1.47 -5.19 6.66
C PRO A 35 -1.13 -6.14 7.81
N LYS A 36 -2.13 -6.48 8.63
CA LYS A 36 -2.02 -7.48 9.70
C LYS A 36 -1.53 -8.85 9.22
N SER A 37 -1.78 -9.18 7.94
CA SER A 37 -1.27 -10.39 7.29
C SER A 37 0.24 -10.39 7.04
N GLY A 38 0.94 -9.27 7.26
CA GLY A 38 2.38 -9.14 7.06
C GLY A 38 2.76 -8.63 5.66
N CYS A 39 4.07 -8.50 5.44
CA CYS A 39 4.62 -8.04 4.17
C CYS A 39 4.76 -9.20 3.17
N PRO A 40 4.71 -8.92 1.85
CA PRO A 40 5.10 -9.93 0.85
C PRO A 40 6.53 -10.43 1.10
N SER A 41 6.77 -11.71 0.77
CA SER A 41 8.09 -12.33 0.98
C SER A 41 9.22 -11.53 0.32
N GLY A 42 10.33 -11.36 1.05
CA GLY A 42 11.52 -10.61 0.60
C GLY A 42 11.41 -9.08 0.73
N TRP A 43 10.27 -8.55 1.15
CA TRP A 43 10.12 -7.11 1.38
C TRP A 43 10.71 -6.70 2.73
N GLN A 44 11.25 -5.50 2.77
CA GLN A 44 11.81 -4.90 3.97
C GLN A 44 10.73 -4.19 4.77
N GLU A 45 10.93 -4.07 6.07
CA GLU A 45 9.97 -3.42 6.96
C GLU A 45 10.54 -2.13 7.54
N GLY A 46 9.62 -1.21 7.84
CA GLY A 46 9.90 -0.01 8.61
C GLY A 46 8.65 0.43 9.35
N TRP A 47 8.81 1.39 10.24
CA TRP A 47 7.72 1.92 11.04
C TRP A 47 7.91 3.40 11.33
N ARG A 48 6.80 4.11 11.49
CA ARG A 48 6.76 5.45 12.09
C ARG A 48 5.74 5.48 13.21
N SER A 49 6.03 6.25 14.23
CA SER A 49 5.14 6.62 15.33
C SER A 49 4.95 8.12 15.24
N GLN A 50 3.70 8.54 15.13
CA GLN A 50 3.29 9.93 15.05
C GLN A 50 2.57 10.32 16.34
N ASP A 51 3.08 11.35 17.00
CA ASP A 51 2.57 11.95 18.23
C ASP A 51 1.67 13.13 17.86
N SER A 52 0.37 12.87 17.77
CA SER A 52 -0.57 13.75 17.06
C SER A 52 -1.12 14.87 17.94
N GLU A 53 -1.55 14.56 19.17
CA GLU A 53 -1.99 15.55 20.17
C GLU A 53 -2.16 14.93 21.57
N ASP A 54 -1.70 15.67 22.60
CA ASP A 54 -1.77 15.30 24.01
C ASP A 54 -3.11 15.57 24.72
N GLY A 55 -3.97 16.44 24.19
CA GLY A 55 -5.28 16.80 24.76
C GLY A 55 -6.44 16.60 23.78
N ARG A 56 -7.55 15.99 24.22
CA ARG A 56 -8.80 15.80 23.44
C ARG A 56 -8.67 15.09 22.07
N ASN A 57 -7.56 14.40 21.83
CA ASN A 57 -7.26 13.61 20.65
C ASN A 57 -8.43 12.74 20.14
N ARG A 58 -8.77 12.89 18.86
CA ARG A 58 -9.86 12.25 18.12
C ARG A 58 -9.34 11.42 16.94
N ASN A 59 -8.11 10.92 17.03
CA ASN A 59 -7.60 9.88 16.14
C ASN A 59 -8.62 8.75 16.03
N SER A 60 -8.93 8.35 14.81
CA SER A 60 -9.91 7.28 14.59
C SER A 60 -9.63 6.53 13.30
N LEU A 61 -9.99 5.25 13.32
CA LEU A 61 -9.81 4.35 12.20
C LEU A 61 -11.13 3.63 11.90
N SER A 62 -11.25 3.09 10.69
CA SER A 62 -12.35 2.19 10.36
C SER A 62 -12.43 1.03 11.37
N PHE A 63 -13.64 0.74 11.85
CA PHE A 63 -13.87 -0.39 12.74
C PHE A 63 -13.41 -1.71 12.11
N GLY A 64 -12.69 -2.54 12.85
CA GLY A 64 -12.16 -3.81 12.33
C GLY A 64 -11.18 -3.63 11.16
N HIS A 65 -10.37 -2.57 11.18
CA HIS A 65 -9.34 -2.28 10.19
C HIS A 65 -8.28 -3.39 10.09
N HIS A 66 -7.54 -3.38 8.98
CA HIS A 66 -6.48 -4.35 8.68
C HIS A 66 -5.06 -3.78 8.76
N PHE A 67 -4.87 -2.54 9.18
CA PHE A 67 -3.54 -1.98 9.43
C PHE A 67 -2.79 -2.74 10.53
N TYR A 68 -1.50 -3.02 10.31
CA TYR A 68 -0.59 -3.47 11.34
C TYR A 68 0.05 -2.27 12.04
N GLY A 69 -0.08 -2.20 13.36
CA GLY A 69 0.37 -1.05 14.13
C GLY A 69 -0.29 -0.93 15.49
N SER A 70 -0.07 0.22 16.13
CA SER A 70 -0.75 0.61 17.36
C SER A 70 -1.44 1.94 17.11
N PHE A 71 -2.72 2.00 17.47
CA PHE A 71 -3.58 3.13 17.12
C PHE A 71 -4.39 3.54 18.36
N GLY A 72 -3.97 4.64 18.98
CA GLY A 72 -4.63 5.24 20.14
C GLY A 72 -4.40 6.74 20.11
N ARG A 73 -3.86 7.29 21.20
CA ARG A 73 -3.35 8.67 21.22
C ARG A 73 -2.32 8.89 20.11
N ASN A 74 -1.37 7.98 20.00
CA ASN A 74 -0.32 8.05 18.99
C ASN A 74 -0.64 7.03 17.89
N LEU A 75 -0.22 7.36 16.67
CA LEU A 75 -0.44 6.50 15.50
C LEU A 75 0.88 5.87 15.09
N LYS A 76 1.05 4.60 15.40
CA LYS A 76 2.21 3.81 14.97
C LYS A 76 1.82 2.93 13.79
N PHE A 77 2.35 3.27 12.63
CA PHE A 77 2.16 2.52 11.39
C PHE A 77 3.42 1.77 11.00
N TYR A 78 3.22 0.65 10.32
CA TYR A 78 4.28 -0.14 9.70
C TYR A 78 4.15 -0.15 8.19
N TYR A 79 5.28 -0.37 7.52
CA TYR A 79 5.41 -0.35 6.07
C TYR A 79 6.08 -1.61 5.56
N CYS A 80 5.73 -1.94 4.33
CA CYS A 80 6.43 -2.92 3.52
C CYS A 80 7.06 -2.18 2.34
N THR A 81 8.38 -2.25 2.21
CA THR A 81 9.13 -1.69 1.08
C THR A 81 9.66 -2.83 0.21
N ARG A 82 9.32 -2.79 -1.08
CA ARG A 82 9.81 -3.77 -2.05
C ARG A 82 11.32 -3.62 -2.20
N ASN A 83 12.06 -4.70 -1.99
CA ASN A 83 13.52 -4.66 -2.08
C ASN A 83 13.97 -4.38 -3.54
N PRO A 84 14.84 -3.38 -3.77
CA PRO A 84 15.35 -3.04 -5.10
C PRO A 84 16.00 -4.22 -5.83
N ASN A 85 16.63 -5.14 -5.10
CA ASN A 85 17.40 -6.24 -5.66
C ASN A 85 16.53 -7.43 -6.08
N MET A 86 15.22 -7.40 -5.79
CA MET A 86 14.30 -8.44 -6.23
C MET A 86 14.02 -8.31 -7.73
N PHE A 87 14.30 -9.38 -8.48
CA PHE A 87 13.89 -9.48 -9.88
C PHE A 87 12.36 -9.43 -9.99
N SER A 88 11.88 -8.83 -11.08
CA SER A 88 10.53 -9.07 -11.57
C SER A 88 10.50 -8.96 -13.08
N GLY A 89 9.85 -9.93 -13.73
CA GLY A 89 9.54 -9.88 -15.15
C GLY A 89 8.51 -8.80 -15.50
N ARG A 90 7.83 -8.24 -14.49
CA ARG A 90 6.86 -7.16 -14.68
C ARG A 90 7.48 -5.80 -14.52
N ARG A 91 7.59 -5.05 -15.61
CA ARG A 91 8.28 -3.76 -15.60
C ARG A 91 7.48 -2.59 -15.01
N TYR A 92 6.17 -2.59 -15.16
CA TYR A 92 5.33 -1.42 -14.85
C TYR A 92 4.10 -1.76 -14.02
N TRP A 93 3.70 -0.80 -13.20
CA TRP A 93 2.40 -0.82 -12.55
C TRP A 93 1.27 -0.70 -13.58
N PRO A 94 0.16 -1.42 -13.41
CA PRO A 94 -0.99 -1.41 -14.34
C PRO A 94 -1.78 -0.12 -14.23
N SER A 95 -2.01 0.65 -15.30
CA SER A 95 -2.77 1.94 -15.30
C SER A 95 -4.07 1.89 -14.50
N GLY A 96 -4.45 3.01 -13.88
CA GLY A 96 -5.58 3.03 -12.94
C GLY A 96 -5.66 4.27 -12.06
N ASN A 97 -6.47 4.18 -11.01
CA ASN A 97 -6.74 5.27 -10.08
C ASN A 97 -6.43 4.88 -8.63
N TYR A 98 -5.20 5.14 -8.19
CA TYR A 98 -4.73 4.78 -6.84
C TYR A 98 -3.38 5.45 -6.53
N CYS A 99 -3.03 5.53 -5.25
CA CYS A 99 -1.71 5.94 -4.80
C CYS A 99 -0.97 4.84 -4.03
N ILE A 100 0.35 4.98 -3.99
CA ILE A 100 1.28 4.23 -3.15
C ILE A 100 2.20 5.23 -2.43
N LEU A 101 2.92 4.77 -1.40
CA LEU A 101 3.90 5.61 -0.74
C LEU A 101 5.19 5.61 -1.58
N ARG A 102 5.71 6.80 -1.86
CA ARG A 102 6.93 6.96 -2.64
C ARG A 102 8.09 6.40 -1.84
N HIS A 103 9.06 5.79 -2.52
CA HIS A 103 10.35 5.48 -1.95
C HIS A 103 11.44 6.15 -2.78
N GLY A 104 12.46 6.71 -2.13
CA GLY A 104 13.52 7.46 -2.81
C GLY A 104 13.05 8.77 -3.47
N THR A 105 13.78 9.18 -4.52
CA THR A 105 13.69 10.51 -5.15
C THR A 105 12.67 10.62 -6.29
N SER A 106 12.12 9.52 -6.79
CA SER A 106 11.19 9.53 -7.92
C SER A 106 10.06 8.51 -7.76
N CYS A 107 8.95 8.76 -8.45
CA CYS A 107 7.87 7.79 -8.54
C CYS A 107 8.11 6.72 -9.61
N PRO A 108 7.54 5.51 -9.47
CA PRO A 108 7.53 4.54 -10.57
C PRO A 108 6.87 5.13 -11.83
N LYS A 109 7.25 4.62 -13.00
CA LYS A 109 6.73 5.13 -14.29
C LYS A 109 5.19 5.17 -14.30
N GLY A 110 4.65 6.29 -14.77
CA GLY A 110 3.21 6.56 -14.86
C GLY A 110 2.64 7.26 -13.63
N PHE A 111 3.27 7.16 -12.46
CA PHE A 111 2.83 7.88 -11.27
C PHE A 111 3.30 9.33 -11.27
N LYS A 112 2.45 10.20 -10.71
CA LYS A 112 2.73 11.60 -10.42
C LYS A 112 3.05 11.77 -8.94
N THR A 113 3.96 12.68 -8.63
CA THR A 113 4.40 12.96 -7.25
C THR A 113 3.43 13.88 -6.51
N GLY A 114 3.29 13.64 -5.22
CA GLY A 114 2.77 14.63 -4.28
C GLY A 114 3.20 14.33 -2.85
N SER A 115 2.74 15.12 -1.91
CA SER A 115 3.05 14.95 -0.49
C SER A 115 1.88 15.38 0.38
N VAL A 116 1.78 14.77 1.56
CA VAL A 116 0.94 15.24 2.65
C VAL A 116 1.85 15.51 3.85
N TYR A 117 1.62 16.64 4.50
CA TYR A 117 2.34 17.11 5.68
C TYR A 117 1.34 17.32 6.82
N TRP A 118 1.70 16.73 7.96
CA TRP A 118 1.07 16.90 9.25
C TRP A 118 1.99 17.75 10.11
N ASP A 119 1.45 18.83 10.66
CA ASP A 119 2.09 19.60 11.73
C ASP A 119 1.77 18.88 13.04
N ASP A 120 2.72 18.06 13.50
CA ASP A 120 2.57 17.22 14.68
C ASP A 120 2.84 18.05 15.95
N GLU A 121 2.63 17.48 17.13
CA GLU A 121 2.73 18.22 18.39
C GLU A 121 4.13 18.84 18.61
N ASP A 122 4.15 20.14 18.86
CA ASP A 122 5.37 20.92 19.06
C ASP A 122 5.99 20.78 20.48
N ARG A 123 5.23 20.30 21.47
CA ARG A 123 5.68 20.17 22.87
C ARG A 123 5.86 18.70 23.25
N ASN A 124 7.00 18.36 23.85
CA ASN A 124 7.32 16.97 24.28
C ASN A 124 7.16 15.89 23.20
N ASN A 125 7.32 16.26 21.92
CA ASN A 125 7.16 15.39 20.77
C ASN A 125 7.94 14.07 20.90
N LYS A 126 7.23 12.94 20.79
CA LYS A 126 7.80 11.58 20.81
C LYS A 126 7.63 10.86 19.48
N ASN A 127 7.65 11.61 18.38
CA ASN A 127 7.80 11.02 17.05
C ASN A 127 9.02 10.11 17.02
N GLY A 128 8.87 9.01 16.30
CA GLY A 128 9.93 8.02 16.18
C GLY A 128 9.75 7.22 14.91
N HIS A 129 10.86 6.77 14.35
CA HIS A 129 10.81 5.96 13.14
C HIS A 129 12.01 5.02 13.07
N GLY A 130 11.90 3.96 12.28
CA GLY A 130 12.98 3.00 12.08
C GLY A 130 12.74 2.05 10.92
N GLY A 131 13.79 1.33 10.52
CA GLY A 131 13.76 0.42 9.37
C GLY A 131 13.71 1.15 8.03
N VAL A 132 13.11 0.51 7.02
CA VAL A 132 13.02 1.03 5.65
C VAL A 132 11.68 1.73 5.45
N LEU A 133 11.72 3.02 5.14
CA LEU A 133 10.55 3.91 5.12
C LEU A 133 10.22 4.39 3.72
N PRO A 134 8.97 4.86 3.48
CA PRO A 134 8.71 5.72 2.34
C PRO A 134 9.51 7.02 2.46
N SER A 135 9.72 7.73 1.35
CA SER A 135 10.38 9.02 1.41
C SER A 135 9.48 10.07 2.07
N GLY A 136 10.08 10.92 2.88
CA GLY A 136 9.35 11.82 3.76
C GLY A 136 10.27 12.48 4.78
N ASP A 137 9.65 13.17 5.72
CA ASP A 137 10.25 13.68 6.95
C ASP A 137 9.47 13.08 8.11
N PHE A 138 10.17 12.56 9.11
CA PHE A 138 9.58 11.85 10.25
C PHE A 138 10.20 12.32 11.58
N GLY A 139 10.85 13.49 11.57
CA GLY A 139 11.43 14.10 12.76
C GLY A 139 10.37 14.79 13.59
N ARG A 140 10.46 16.11 13.72
CA ARG A 140 9.49 16.92 14.48
C ARG A 140 8.09 16.82 13.87
N ASN A 141 7.97 16.98 12.57
CA ASN A 141 6.70 16.90 11.87
C ASN A 141 6.71 15.73 10.89
N THR A 142 5.53 15.31 10.46
CA THR A 142 5.41 14.20 9.52
C THR A 142 5.14 14.72 8.12
N ARG A 143 6.03 14.44 7.18
CA ARG A 143 5.77 14.54 5.73
C ARG A 143 5.87 13.16 5.12
N ILE A 144 4.90 12.79 4.29
CA ILE A 144 4.97 11.57 3.48
C ILE A 144 4.83 11.95 2.03
N ASN A 145 5.73 11.45 1.20
CA ASN A 145 5.64 11.58 -0.24
C ASN A 145 4.86 10.40 -0.82
N TYR A 146 4.01 10.72 -1.79
CA TYR A 146 3.14 9.78 -2.47
C TYR A 146 3.42 9.76 -3.96
N CYS A 147 3.08 8.63 -4.54
CA CYS A 147 2.99 8.42 -5.97
C CYS A 147 1.54 8.06 -6.28
N CYS A 148 0.86 8.89 -7.05
CA CYS A 148 -0.53 8.67 -7.45
C CYS A 148 -0.69 8.50 -8.96
N ARG A 149 -1.63 7.67 -9.38
CA ARG A 149 -2.05 7.52 -10.79
C ARG A 149 -3.52 7.81 -10.96
N GLU A 150 -3.81 8.36 -12.14
CA GLU A 150 -5.13 8.75 -12.64
C GLU A 150 -5.24 8.46 -14.15
N ASP A 151 -4.45 7.51 -14.64
CA ASP A 151 -4.28 7.17 -16.06
C ASP A 151 -5.15 5.98 -16.49
N GLY A 152 -6.14 5.61 -15.68
CA GLY A 152 -7.08 4.54 -15.97
C GLY A 152 -8.33 4.58 -15.09
N SER A 153 -9.37 3.89 -15.54
CA SER A 153 -10.62 3.76 -14.79
C SER A 153 -10.49 2.79 -13.61
N TYR A 154 -11.03 3.17 -12.45
CA TYR A 154 -11.08 2.28 -11.28
C TYR A 154 -11.90 1.00 -11.52
N LYS A 155 -12.82 1.00 -12.50
CA LYS A 155 -13.65 -0.17 -12.86
C LYS A 155 -12.88 -1.20 -13.68
N THR A 156 -11.83 -0.78 -14.38
CA THR A 156 -10.98 -1.70 -15.16
C THR A 156 -10.10 -2.47 -14.20
N LYS A 157 -10.38 -3.76 -14.00
CA LYS A 157 -9.65 -4.61 -13.06
C LYS A 157 -8.16 -4.64 -13.40
N VAL A 158 -7.31 -4.18 -12.47
CA VAL A 158 -5.87 -4.29 -12.62
C VAL A 158 -5.37 -5.63 -12.10
N GLN A 159 -4.35 -6.18 -12.74
CA GLN A 159 -3.68 -7.37 -12.24
C GLN A 159 -2.59 -6.94 -11.26
N LEU A 160 -2.62 -7.42 -10.03
CA LEU A 160 -1.56 -7.31 -9.03
C LEU A 160 -1.42 -8.67 -8.33
N PRO A 161 -0.32 -8.93 -7.61
CA PRO A 161 -0.17 -10.20 -6.90
C PRO A 161 -1.31 -10.43 -5.90
N THR A 162 -1.94 -11.59 -5.98
CA THR A 162 -3.15 -11.91 -5.21
C THR A 162 -2.89 -12.86 -4.04
N ARG A 163 -1.65 -13.30 -3.82
CA ARG A 163 -1.33 -14.29 -2.79
C ARG A 163 -1.47 -13.74 -1.36
N ASN A 164 -1.12 -12.48 -1.16
CA ASN A 164 -1.13 -11.83 0.14
C ASN A 164 -2.01 -10.58 0.08
N PRO A 165 -2.77 -10.27 1.15
CA PRO A 165 -3.46 -8.99 1.25
C PRO A 165 -2.50 -7.81 1.18
N PHE A 166 -2.98 -6.67 0.69
CA PHE A 166 -2.19 -5.44 0.60
C PHE A 166 -3.08 -4.20 0.62
N PHE A 167 -2.46 -3.05 0.85
CA PHE A 167 -3.11 -1.75 0.77
C PHE A 167 -2.65 -0.96 -0.45
N LEU A 168 -3.61 -0.30 -1.10
CA LEU A 168 -3.35 0.91 -1.89
C LEU A 168 -4.08 2.08 -1.22
N LEU A 169 -3.69 3.31 -1.55
CA LEU A 169 -4.42 4.49 -1.10
C LEU A 169 -5.41 4.93 -2.17
N ARG A 170 -6.62 5.29 -1.74
CA ARG A 170 -7.67 5.80 -2.62
C ARG A 170 -7.26 7.18 -3.14
N PHE A 171 -7.55 7.50 -4.40
CA PHE A 171 -7.11 8.77 -5.00
C PHE A 171 -8.25 9.72 -5.43
N THR A 172 -8.84 9.57 -6.61
CA THR A 172 -9.93 10.47 -7.08
C THR A 172 -11.23 9.74 -7.38
N SER A 173 -11.23 8.41 -7.34
CA SER A 173 -12.39 7.55 -7.54
C SER A 173 -12.65 6.68 -6.30
N PRO A 174 -13.69 5.81 -6.30
CA PRO A 174 -13.70 4.62 -5.43
C PRO A 174 -12.45 3.77 -5.64
N CYS A 175 -12.22 2.81 -4.75
CA CYS A 175 -11.06 1.93 -4.85
C CYS A 175 -10.93 1.25 -6.22
N GLN A 176 -9.69 1.25 -6.75
CA GLN A 176 -9.32 0.53 -7.95
C GLN A 176 -9.71 -0.94 -7.82
N MET A 177 -10.44 -1.50 -8.77
CA MET A 177 -10.72 -2.93 -8.79
C MET A 177 -9.44 -3.70 -9.11
N VAL A 178 -9.15 -4.74 -8.32
CA VAL A 178 -8.02 -5.66 -8.55
C VAL A 178 -8.59 -7.03 -8.93
N GLN A 179 -8.09 -7.60 -10.02
CA GLN A 179 -8.52 -8.93 -10.48
C GLN A 179 -8.20 -9.98 -9.42
N GLY A 180 -9.18 -10.79 -9.05
CA GLY A 180 -8.99 -11.89 -8.09
C GLY A 180 -8.88 -11.47 -6.63
N MET A 181 -9.34 -10.26 -6.26
CA MET A 181 -9.34 -9.78 -4.88
C MET A 181 -10.69 -9.13 -4.51
N TYR A 182 -11.09 -9.29 -3.24
CA TYR A 182 -12.06 -8.40 -2.60
C TYR A 182 -11.40 -7.07 -2.27
N VAL A 183 -12.20 -6.00 -2.17
CA VAL A 183 -11.74 -4.68 -1.73
C VAL A 183 -12.62 -4.14 -0.61
N ARG A 184 -11.99 -3.60 0.43
CA ARG A 184 -12.65 -2.92 1.55
C ARG A 184 -12.06 -1.52 1.72
N GLU A 185 -12.93 -0.52 1.74
CA GLU A 185 -12.49 0.85 2.05
C GLU A 185 -12.23 0.99 3.55
N GLU A 186 -11.06 1.52 3.89
CA GLU A 186 -10.66 1.84 5.25
C GLU A 186 -10.18 3.28 5.32
N SER A 187 -10.21 3.87 6.51
CA SER A 187 -9.76 5.24 6.68
C SER A 187 -9.06 5.43 8.00
N VAL A 188 -8.16 6.41 8.02
CA VAL A 188 -7.53 6.90 9.24
C VAL A 188 -7.71 8.40 9.28
N LYS A 189 -8.27 8.88 10.38
CA LYS A 189 -8.35 10.29 10.74
C LYS A 189 -7.22 10.58 11.72
N PHE A 190 -6.46 11.60 11.39
CA PHE A 190 -5.34 12.13 12.16
C PHE A 190 -5.87 13.39 12.85
N ASP A 191 -5.84 13.44 14.17
CA ASP A 191 -6.11 14.64 14.96
C ASP A 191 -4.76 15.26 15.32
N ASP A 192 -4.34 16.19 14.47
CA ASP A 192 -3.08 16.93 14.53
C ASP A 192 -3.24 18.26 15.28
N GLU A 193 -2.17 19.05 15.42
CA GLU A 193 -2.13 20.18 16.35
C GLU A 193 -3.32 21.16 16.20
N ASP A 194 -3.97 21.49 17.33
CA ASP A 194 -5.16 22.36 17.35
C ASP A 194 -4.83 23.87 17.33
N ARG A 195 -3.57 24.25 17.49
CA ARG A 195 -3.09 25.65 17.53
C ARG A 195 -2.06 25.87 16.43
N ASN A 196 -2.23 26.93 15.63
CA ASN A 196 -1.31 27.31 14.56
C ASN A 196 -0.96 26.21 13.54
N ASN A 197 -1.83 25.22 13.37
CA ASN A 197 -1.68 24.09 12.46
C ASN A 197 -1.26 24.52 11.04
N LYS A 198 -0.12 24.00 10.56
CA LYS A 198 0.43 24.24 9.21
C LYS A 198 0.37 23.01 8.31
N ASN A 199 -0.61 22.14 8.52
CA ASN A 199 -0.96 21.07 7.60
C ASN A 199 -0.93 21.54 6.15
N SER A 200 -0.28 20.75 5.29
CA SER A 200 -0.18 21.10 3.89
C SER A 200 -0.17 19.88 2.97
N VAL A 201 -0.72 20.05 1.78
CA VAL A 201 -0.65 19.08 0.69
C VAL A 201 -0.02 19.72 -0.54
N SER A 202 0.65 18.90 -1.35
CA SER A 202 1.27 19.35 -2.60
C SER A 202 1.22 18.26 -3.67
N GLY A 203 1.10 18.65 -4.93
CA GLY A 203 1.09 17.73 -6.08
C GLY A 203 -0.11 16.77 -6.07
N LYS A 204 0.15 15.49 -6.34
CA LYS A 204 -0.87 14.43 -6.40
C LYS A 204 -0.80 13.55 -5.14
N TYR A 205 -1.83 13.61 -4.31
CA TYR A 205 -1.87 13.00 -2.98
C TYR A 205 -3.18 12.23 -2.76
N PRO A 206 -3.22 11.26 -1.82
CA PRO A 206 -4.40 10.43 -1.59
C PRO A 206 -5.67 11.19 -1.19
N MET A 207 -6.83 10.59 -1.45
CA MET A 207 -8.14 11.14 -1.11
C MET A 207 -8.28 11.39 0.39
N GLY A 208 -8.92 12.51 0.72
CA GLY A 208 -9.21 12.94 2.08
C GLY A 208 -8.15 13.85 2.68
N ALA A 209 -6.91 13.83 2.16
CA ALA A 209 -5.88 14.75 2.61
C ALA A 209 -6.26 16.19 2.23
N SER A 210 -5.98 17.13 3.12
CA SER A 210 -6.29 18.55 2.91
C SER A 210 -5.33 19.44 3.72
N ASN A 211 -5.35 20.74 3.46
CA ASN A 211 -4.65 21.73 4.28
C ASN A 211 -5.39 22.07 5.58
N GLY A 212 -6.54 21.44 5.83
CA GLY A 212 -7.33 21.67 7.04
C GLY A 212 -6.81 20.86 8.23
N ARG A 213 -7.36 21.17 9.41
CA ARG A 213 -7.20 20.32 10.60
C ARG A 213 -7.82 18.95 10.37
N ASN A 214 -7.45 17.98 11.21
CA ASN A 214 -8.13 16.69 11.26
C ASN A 214 -8.01 15.92 9.93
N GLN A 215 -6.81 15.88 9.34
CA GLN A 215 -6.60 15.22 8.04
C GLN A 215 -7.10 13.78 8.07
N ARG A 216 -7.67 13.32 6.94
CA ARG A 216 -8.13 11.94 6.80
C ARG A 216 -7.49 11.32 5.57
N LEU A 217 -7.01 10.09 5.67
CA LEU A 217 -6.58 9.32 4.51
C LEU A 217 -7.52 8.14 4.29
N LEU A 218 -7.85 7.90 3.03
CA LEU A 218 -8.65 6.77 2.59
C LEU A 218 -7.77 5.69 1.94
N TYR A 219 -8.00 4.45 2.35
CA TYR A 219 -7.25 3.27 1.98
C TYR A 219 -8.17 2.22 1.37
N CYS A 220 -7.58 1.38 0.52
CA CYS A 220 -8.20 0.25 -0.11
C CYS A 220 -7.46 -1.00 0.35
N TYR A 221 -8.08 -1.78 1.23
CA TYR A 221 -7.57 -3.09 1.65
C TYR A 221 -8.03 -4.14 0.65
N TYR A 222 -7.08 -4.85 0.05
CA TYR A 222 -7.34 -5.94 -0.89
C TYR A 222 -7.01 -7.27 -0.23
N SER A 223 -7.92 -8.24 -0.32
CA SER A 223 -7.71 -9.61 0.15
C SER A 223 -8.05 -10.63 -0.93
N PRO A 224 -7.38 -11.81 -0.97
CA PRO A 224 -7.68 -12.85 -1.94
C PRO A 224 -9.16 -13.24 -1.93
N LEU A 225 -9.70 -13.62 -3.09
CA LEU A 225 -10.98 -14.36 -3.12
C LEU A 225 -10.77 -15.70 -2.39
N GLY A 226 -11.70 -16.02 -1.49
CA GLY A 226 -11.67 -17.27 -0.72
C GLY A 226 -11.88 -18.50 -1.58
#